data_AF-A0A966T7G4-F1
#
_entry.id   AF-A0A966T7G4-F1
#
_cell.length_a   1.000
_cell.length_b   1.000
_cell.length_c   1.000
_cell.angle_alpha   90.00
_cell.angle_beta   90.00
_cell.angle_gamma   90.00
#
_symmetry.space_group_name_H-M   'P 1'
#
loop_
_entity.id
_entity.type
_entity.pdbx_description
1 polymer ?
#
loop_
_entity_poly.entity_id
_entity_poly.type
_entity_poly.pdbx_seq_one_letter_code
_entity_poly.pdbx_strand_id
1 'polypeptide(L)'
;MTAVLEALARSLGYCLMPRVVALSLLPLGLLMTVCGALTWAYWEQGVALVHEALEMSALLGAMFNWLETVGAPRLKAVLAPMVLVAAVVPVLVVACLMVVAQFMTPALVKLVAQRRFAQL
;
A
#
# COMPACT_ATOMS: atom_id res chain seq x y z
N MET A 1 15.96 27.69 -19.70
CA MET A 1 15.34 26.36 -19.93
C MET A 1 16.35 25.22 -19.86
N THR A 2 17.55 25.37 -20.42
CA THR A 2 18.65 24.36 -20.35
C THR A 2 19.14 24.07 -18.93
N ALA A 3 19.22 25.08 -18.05
CA ALA A 3 19.65 24.87 -16.65
C ALA A 3 18.73 23.93 -15.85
N VAL A 4 17.41 23.93 -16.14
CA VAL A 4 16.44 23.04 -15.49
C VAL A 4 16.62 21.61 -16.01
N LEU A 5 16.86 21.45 -17.32
CA LEU A 5 17.14 20.16 -17.96
C LEU A 5 18.46 19.55 -17.47
N GLU A 6 19.52 20.35 -17.30
CA GLU A 6 20.79 19.88 -16.72
C GLU A 6 20.66 19.51 -15.24
N ALA A 7 19.92 20.29 -14.45
CA ALA A 7 19.65 19.94 -13.06
C ALA A 7 18.84 18.63 -12.94
N LEU A 8 17.86 18.43 -13.83
CA LEU A 8 17.11 17.17 -13.97
C LEU A 8 18.01 16.00 -14.39
N ALA A 9 18.86 16.19 -15.40
CA ALA A 9 19.77 15.16 -15.88
C ALA A 9 20.77 14.74 -14.79
N ARG A 10 21.26 15.70 -14.01
CA ARG A 10 22.18 15.42 -12.91
C ARG A 10 21.47 14.74 -11.74
N SER A 11 20.23 15.13 -11.40
CA SER A 11 19.45 14.46 -10.35
C SER A 11 19.06 13.03 -10.75
N LEU A 12 18.67 12.80 -12.00
CA LEU A 12 18.45 11.47 -12.57
C LEU A 12 19.72 10.61 -12.50
N GLY A 13 20.88 11.19 -12.79
CA GLY A 13 22.18 10.53 -12.61
C GLY A 13 22.48 10.16 -11.16
N TYR A 14 22.07 10.99 -10.19
CA TYR A 14 22.19 10.66 -8.76
C TYR A 14 21.16 9.61 -8.29
N CYS A 15 19.95 9.59 -8.86
CA CYS A 15 18.95 8.53 -8.62
C CYS A 15 19.40 7.18 -9.18
N LEU A 16 20.18 7.17 -10.27
CA LEU A 16 20.78 5.99 -10.88
C LEU A 16 22.02 5.46 -10.13
N MET A 17 22.50 6.15 -9.09
CA MET A 17 23.54 5.57 -8.23
C MET A 17 22.99 4.29 -7.59
N PRO A 18 23.64 3.13 -7.75
CA PRO A 18 23.12 1.82 -7.33
C PRO A 18 22.79 1.77 -5.83
N ARG A 19 23.46 2.61 -5.04
CA ARG A 19 23.22 2.73 -3.60
C ARG A 19 21.89 3.41 -3.25
N VAL A 20 21.42 4.35 -4.07
CA VAL A 20 20.11 5.02 -3.89
C VAL A 20 18.98 4.12 -4.38
N VAL A 21 19.18 3.41 -5.49
CA VAL A 21 18.26 2.39 -6.00
C VAL A 21 18.07 1.25 -5.00
N ALA A 22 19.16 0.75 -4.39
CA ALA A 22 19.06 -0.26 -3.34
C ALA A 22 18.30 0.26 -2.10
N LEU A 23 18.44 1.55 -1.79
CA LEU A 23 17.77 2.19 -0.65
C LEU A 23 16.28 2.40 -0.88
N SER A 24 15.83 2.61 -2.13
CA SER A 24 14.40 2.66 -2.47
C SER A 24 13.78 1.27 -2.60
N LEU A 25 14.56 0.26 -3.01
CA LEU A 25 14.12 -1.13 -3.06
C LEU A 25 13.81 -1.70 -1.67
N LEU A 26 14.54 -1.26 -0.64
CA LEU A 26 14.40 -1.78 0.72
C LEU A 26 12.99 -1.56 1.32
N PRO A 27 12.42 -0.34 1.38
CA PRO A 27 11.07 -0.13 1.89
C PRO A 27 10.01 -0.79 0.99
N LEU A 28 10.24 -0.81 -0.33
CA LEU A 28 9.32 -1.40 -1.30
C LEU A 28 9.23 -2.92 -1.14
N GLY A 29 10.37 -3.59 -1.00
CA GLY A 29 10.47 -5.02 -0.74
C GLY A 29 9.91 -5.40 0.62
N LEU A 30 10.18 -4.60 1.66
CA LEU A 30 9.61 -4.83 3.00
C LEU A 30 8.08 -4.72 2.99
N LEU A 31 7.53 -3.70 2.32
CA LEU A 31 6.08 -3.55 2.19
C LEU A 31 5.45 -4.66 1.34
N MET A 32 6.07 -5.04 0.22
CA MET A 32 5.63 -6.16 -0.63
C MET A 32 5.56 -7.47 0.16
N THR A 33 6.63 -7.79 0.91
CA THR A 33 6.71 -9.03 1.68
C THR A 33 5.71 -9.06 2.82
N VAL A 34 5.60 -7.98 3.58
CA VAL A 34 4.64 -7.87 4.69
C VAL A 34 3.21 -7.91 4.16
N CYS A 35 2.87 -7.06 3.19
CA CYS A 35 1.51 -7.02 2.65
C CYS A 35 1.14 -8.34 1.98
N GLY A 36 2.04 -8.93 1.20
CA GLY A 36 1.84 -10.24 0.57
C GLY A 36 1.65 -11.35 1.60
N ALA A 37 2.44 -11.36 2.68
CA ALA A 37 2.28 -12.33 3.77
C ALA A 37 0.95 -12.18 4.51
N LEU A 38 0.54 -10.94 4.81
CA LEU A 38 -0.76 -10.67 5.44
C LEU A 38 -1.92 -11.10 4.53
N THR A 39 -1.88 -10.74 3.25
CA THR A 39 -2.91 -11.16 2.29
C THR A 39 -2.93 -12.68 2.19
N TRP A 40 -1.79 -13.35 2.05
CA TRP A 40 -1.74 -14.81 1.96
C TRP A 40 -2.30 -15.50 3.21
N ALA A 41 -2.00 -15.00 4.41
CA ALA A 41 -2.43 -15.60 5.68
C ALA A 41 -3.89 -15.29 6.04
N TYR A 42 -4.36 -14.06 5.78
CA TYR A 42 -5.61 -13.52 6.33
C TYR A 42 -6.70 -13.25 5.28
N TRP A 43 -6.46 -13.51 3.98
CA TRP A 43 -7.45 -13.22 2.94
C TRP A 43 -8.81 -13.87 3.21
N GLU A 44 -8.84 -15.19 3.38
CA GLU A 44 -10.10 -15.93 3.58
C GLU A 44 -10.83 -15.49 4.85
N GLN A 45 -10.09 -15.28 5.95
CA GLN A 45 -10.67 -14.85 7.22
C GLN A 45 -11.22 -13.41 7.12
N GLY A 46 -10.51 -12.52 6.44
CA GLY A 46 -10.96 -11.14 6.21
C GLY A 46 -12.24 -11.09 5.38
N VAL A 47 -12.32 -11.89 4.31
CA VAL A 47 -13.53 -11.98 3.48
C VAL A 47 -14.70 -12.56 4.28
N ALA A 48 -14.45 -13.60 5.08
CA ALA A 48 -15.46 -14.22 5.94
C ALA A 48 -16.04 -13.23 6.97
N LEU A 49 -15.19 -12.44 7.64
CA LEU A 49 -15.61 -11.41 8.60
C LEU A 49 -16.52 -10.36 7.95
N VAL A 50 -16.18 -9.92 6.74
CA VAL A 50 -17.03 -8.98 5.99
C VAL A 50 -18.35 -9.63 5.59
N HIS A 51 -18.35 -10.91 5.20
CA HIS A 51 -19.58 -11.67 4.94
C HIS A 51 -20.48 -11.74 6.17
N GLU A 52 -19.93 -12.11 7.32
CA GLU A 52 -20.67 -12.20 8.58
C GLU A 52 -21.22 -10.83 9.01
N ALA A 53 -20.44 -9.76 8.85
CA ALA A 53 -20.89 -8.39 9.12
C ALA A 53 -22.05 -7.95 8.19
N LEU A 54 -22.03 -8.37 6.92
CA LEU A 54 -23.12 -8.11 5.97
C LEU A 54 -24.38 -8.92 6.34
N GLU A 55 -24.23 -10.17 6.78
CA GLU A 55 -25.34 -11.04 7.18
C GLU A 55 -26.02 -10.61 8.48
N MET A 56 -25.26 -10.03 9.42
CA MET A 56 -25.80 -9.47 10.66
C MET A 56 -26.72 -8.26 10.41
N SER A 57 -26.64 -7.64 9.23
CA SER A 57 -27.54 -6.54 8.85
C SER A 57 -28.84 -7.08 8.22
N ALA A 58 -29.93 -7.04 8.99
CA ALA A 58 -31.24 -7.57 8.59
C ALA A 58 -31.76 -7.01 7.24
N LEU A 59 -31.40 -5.75 6.91
CA LEU A 59 -31.78 -5.11 5.65
C LEU A 59 -31.04 -5.72 4.44
N LEU A 60 -29.73 -5.98 4.54
CA LEU A 60 -28.97 -6.59 3.45
C LEU A 60 -29.26 -8.09 3.36
N GLY A 61 -29.50 -8.78 4.47
CA GLY A 61 -29.94 -10.18 4.45
C GLY A 61 -31.23 -10.36 3.65
N ALA A 62 -32.23 -9.49 3.86
CA ALA A 62 -33.46 -9.48 3.07
C ALA A 62 -33.22 -9.14 1.59
N MET A 63 -32.33 -8.18 1.30
CA MET A 63 -31.96 -7.80 -0.07
C MET A 63 -31.21 -8.91 -0.80
N PHE A 64 -30.33 -9.65 -0.12
CA PHE A 64 -29.59 -10.78 -0.69
C PHE A 64 -30.50 -11.99 -0.94
N ASN A 65 -31.43 -12.31 -0.03
CA ASN A 65 -32.43 -13.35 -0.28
C ASN A 65 -33.30 -13.02 -1.51
N TRP A 66 -33.69 -11.76 -1.68
CA TRP A 66 -34.38 -11.32 -2.89
C TRP A 66 -33.47 -11.46 -4.13
N LEU A 67 -32.19 -11.09 -4.02
CA LEU A 67 -31.22 -11.20 -5.12
C LEU A 67 -30.93 -12.66 -5.52
N GLU A 68 -30.97 -13.60 -4.57
CA GLU A 68 -30.89 -15.04 -4.82
C GLU A 68 -32.09 -15.53 -5.64
N THR A 69 -33.30 -15.01 -5.39
CA THR A 69 -34.49 -15.34 -6.19
C THR A 69 -34.44 -14.82 -7.63
N VAL A 70 -33.64 -13.77 -7.90
CA VAL A 70 -33.40 -13.20 -9.23
C VAL A 70 -32.24 -13.90 -9.97
N GLY A 71 -31.55 -14.84 -9.32
CA GLY A 71 -30.49 -15.64 -9.95
C GLY A 71 -29.13 -14.93 -10.04
N ALA A 72 -28.86 -13.95 -9.18
CA ALA A 72 -27.58 -13.22 -9.13
C ALA A 72 -26.73 -13.48 -7.85
N PRO A 73 -26.54 -14.73 -7.39
CA PRO A 73 -25.75 -15.02 -6.18
C PRO A 73 -24.26 -14.65 -6.34
N ARG A 74 -23.75 -14.61 -7.59
CA ARG A 74 -22.37 -14.22 -7.91
C ARG A 74 -22.06 -12.77 -7.55
N LEU A 75 -23.08 -11.89 -7.53
CA LEU A 75 -22.89 -10.48 -7.18
C LEU A 75 -22.56 -10.33 -5.68
N LYS A 76 -23.20 -11.13 -4.81
CA LYS A 76 -22.92 -11.19 -3.37
C LYS A 76 -21.50 -11.69 -3.09
N ALA A 77 -21.04 -12.69 -3.85
CA ALA A 77 -19.71 -13.28 -3.69
C ALA A 77 -18.56 -12.30 -3.96
N VAL A 78 -18.74 -11.33 -4.85
CA VAL A 78 -17.71 -10.32 -5.18
C VAL A 78 -17.77 -9.10 -4.25
N LEU A 79 -18.93 -8.84 -3.64
CA LEU A 79 -19.17 -7.65 -2.82
C LEU A 79 -18.28 -7.60 -1.58
N ALA A 80 -18.16 -8.72 -0.86
CA ALA A 80 -17.36 -8.76 0.36
C ALA A 80 -15.85 -8.56 0.12
N PRO A 81 -15.23 -9.21 -0.89
CA PRO A 81 -13.86 -8.88 -1.29
C PRO A 81 -13.66 -7.40 -1.65
N MET A 82 -14.61 -6.79 -2.37
CA MET A 82 -14.50 -5.36 -2.71
C MET A 82 -14.55 -4.45 -1.47
N VAL A 83 -15.45 -4.74 -0.52
CA VAL A 83 -15.57 -3.99 0.73
C VAL A 83 -14.31 -4.17 1.58
N LEU A 84 -13.79 -5.40 1.68
CA LEU A 84 -12.54 -5.68 2.39
C LEU A 84 -11.38 -4.87 1.82
N VAL A 85 -11.18 -4.90 0.50
CA VAL A 85 -10.11 -4.14 -0.17
C VAL A 85 -10.32 -2.64 0.04
N ALA A 86 -11.54 -2.12 -0.12
CA ALA A 86 -11.83 -0.71 0.09
C ALA A 86 -11.51 -0.23 1.52
N ALA A 87 -11.71 -1.08 2.53
CA ALA A 87 -11.38 -0.79 3.93
C ALA A 87 -9.87 -0.94 4.24
N VAL A 88 -9.21 -1.97 3.69
CA VAL A 88 -7.81 -2.29 3.99
C VAL A 88 -6.84 -1.37 3.24
N VAL A 89 -7.13 -1.00 1.99
CA VAL A 89 -6.27 -0.15 1.16
C VAL A 89 -5.90 1.18 1.84
N PRO A 90 -6.82 1.99 2.40
CA PRO A 90 -6.43 3.24 3.05
C PRO A 90 -5.51 3.02 4.26
N VAL A 91 -5.73 1.95 5.03
CA VAL A 91 -4.86 1.57 6.15
C VAL A 91 -3.46 1.23 5.64
N LEU A 92 -3.37 0.47 4.55
CA LEU A 92 -2.09 0.16 3.89
C LEU A 92 -1.38 1.41 3.37
N VAL A 93 -2.12 2.37 2.81
CA VAL A 93 -1.53 3.65 2.36
C VAL A 93 -0.90 4.39 3.54
N VAL A 94 -1.61 4.50 4.68
CA VAL A 94 -1.07 5.17 5.88
C VAL A 94 0.15 4.41 6.43
N ALA A 95 0.08 3.09 6.51
CA ALA A 95 1.21 2.26 6.95
C ALA A 95 2.43 2.40 6.02
N CYS A 96 2.21 2.43 4.71
CA CYS A 96 3.23 2.66 3.70
C CYS A 96 3.90 4.03 3.91
N LEU A 97 3.11 5.09 4.09
CA LEU A 97 3.63 6.43 4.35
C LEU A 97 4.45 6.48 5.65
N MET A 98 4.01 5.81 6.72
CA MET A 98 4.77 5.70 7.96
C MET A 98 6.10 4.98 7.77
N VAL A 99 6.12 3.82 7.09
CA VAL A 99 7.34 3.05 6.83
C VAL A 99 8.30 3.85 5.96
N VAL A 100 7.81 4.43 4.86
CA VAL A 100 8.62 5.28 3.97
C VAL A 100 9.19 6.47 4.73
N ALA A 101 8.39 7.15 5.57
CA ALA A 101 8.89 8.24 6.41
C ALA A 101 9.99 7.77 7.37
N GLN A 102 9.80 6.64 8.05
CA GLN A 102 10.77 6.10 9.00
C GLN A 102 12.11 5.73 8.33
N PHE A 103 12.09 5.23 7.09
CA PHE A 103 13.28 4.81 6.36
C PHE A 103 13.94 5.92 5.54
N MET A 104 13.17 6.84 4.94
CA MET A 104 13.74 7.93 4.15
C MET A 104 14.30 9.08 5.01
N THR A 105 13.68 9.39 6.15
CA THR A 105 14.15 10.46 7.05
C THR A 105 15.61 10.26 7.50
N PRO A 106 16.06 9.09 7.99
CA PRO A 106 17.47 8.89 8.38
C PRO A 106 18.44 8.90 7.19
N ALA A 107 17.99 8.44 6.01
CA ALA A 107 18.80 8.46 4.79
C ALA A 107 19.06 9.91 4.34
N LEU A 108 18.03 10.75 4.37
CA LEU A 108 18.12 12.18 4.07
C LEU A 108 18.98 12.92 5.10
N VAL A 109 18.83 12.62 6.39
CA VAL A 109 19.67 13.22 7.45
C VAL A 109 21.15 12.85 7.30
N LYS A 110 21.47 11.59 6.96
CA LYS A 110 22.87 11.19 6.67
C LYS A 110 23.44 11.90 5.44
N LEU A 111 22.64 12.09 4.39
CA LEU A 111 23.06 12.82 3.17
C LEU A 111 23.30 14.31 3.43
N VAL A 112 22.46 14.96 4.25
CA VAL A 112 22.64 16.36 4.66
C VAL A 112 23.84 16.50 5.59
N ALA A 113 24.06 15.57 6.51
CA ALA A 113 25.22 15.57 7.40
C ALA A 113 26.53 15.48 6.60
N GLN A 114 26.62 14.60 5.60
CA GLN A 114 27.80 14.46 4.74
C GLN A 114 28.06 15.67 3.85
N ARG A 115 27.02 16.37 3.36
CA ARG A 115 27.20 17.54 2.50
C ARG A 115 27.44 18.84 3.26
N ARG A 116 26.86 18.99 4.46
CA ARG A 116 26.93 20.24 5.23
C ARG A 116 28.07 20.27 6.25
N PHE A 117 28.60 19.10 6.64
CA PHE A 117 29.76 18.96 7.54
C PHE A 117 30.95 18.25 6.87
N ALA A 118 31.20 18.48 5.58
CA ALA A 118 32.40 17.96 4.91
C ALA A 118 33.71 18.63 5.38
N GLN A 119 33.64 19.61 6.29
CA GLN A 119 34.76 20.40 6.80
C GLN A 119 34.89 20.36 8.34
N LEU A 120 34.26 19.38 9.02
CA LEU A 120 34.57 19.05 10.42
C LEU A 120 35.26 17.69 10.51
#